data_AF-A0A4W5NRQ6-F1
#
_entry.id   AF-A0A4W5NRQ6-F1
#
_cell.length_a   1.000
_cell.length_b   1.000
_cell.length_c   1.000
_cell.angle_alpha   90.00
_cell.angle_beta   90.00
_cell.angle_gamma   90.00
#
_symmetry.space_group_name_H-M   'P 1'
#
loop_
_entity.id
_entity.type
_entity.pdbx_description
1 polymer ?
#
loop_
_entity_poly.entity_id
_entity_poly.type
_entity_poly.pdbx_seq_one_letter_code
_entity_poly.pdbx_strand_id
1 'polypeptide(L)'
;MFVYEGLHNDVGFSTREVRELNPPEVSDSVLQFASWGVRDQQLVYAFENNIYYKTDVKSSSWRLTSSGQEGVVFNGIADWLYEEEVLHSQVAHWWSPDGSRLAYLNLNDTLVPNMLLPRFTGALYPRGQLYPYPKVGQVNPTVKLYVVTLDGGSQTTELRPPNSFEKSDYYITMVKWVTEEKIGVRWLNRAQNTSILSLCEVTMGACIKKHVITSEKWLDRQNEEPLFSKDGNTFFLTMPIKHGGRGSFHHITMISDQFNGDEVDMRHLTSGSWEVSQILEYDEETDTVSQVNMTPISYRTVFSLLLSIRVSAVNPFQRECLTCSLFKTQCSYYDAVFNPDYQYVLDSAPGGQAVSDQFVLDWDSVLVSSDNVIVARLDGSGSGFLGQRVLHEVHQRLGTVEVQDQIAAVEYHDLNMIRKYTSTMTDKMMKENPENHIVGFLMNLFISGSHRPVTSSLRGSSVLHSLPVLMAPV
;
A
#
# COMPACT_ATOMS: atom_id res chain seq x y z
N MET A 1 -8.49 25.34 1.71
CA MET A 1 -8.11 24.71 0.44
C MET A 1 -6.73 25.23 0.09
N PHE A 2 -5.70 24.40 0.24
CA PHE A 2 -4.35 24.77 -0.14
C PHE A 2 -4.27 24.75 -1.67
N VAL A 3 -3.78 25.84 -2.27
CA VAL A 3 -3.55 25.91 -3.72
C VAL A 3 -2.17 25.33 -4.00
N TYR A 4 -2.12 24.29 -4.84
CA TYR A 4 -0.89 23.60 -5.24
C TYR A 4 -0.17 24.36 -6.36
N GLU A 5 0.89 25.10 -6.03
CA GLU A 5 1.99 25.48 -6.94
C GLU A 5 3.27 25.77 -6.13
N GLY A 6 3.78 24.82 -5.34
CA GLY A 6 5.05 24.99 -4.60
C GLY A 6 5.07 26.10 -3.52
N LEU A 7 4.03 26.93 -3.45
CA LEU A 7 3.72 27.95 -2.47
C LEU A 7 2.40 27.54 -1.83
N HIS A 8 2.40 27.34 -0.51
CA HIS A 8 1.19 26.94 0.21
C HIS A 8 0.48 28.20 0.70
N ASN A 9 -0.78 28.35 0.31
CA ASN A 9 -1.61 29.48 0.70
C ASN A 9 -2.83 29.03 1.51
N ASP A 10 -3.10 29.73 2.60
CA ASP A 10 -4.35 29.65 3.36
C ASP A 10 -5.39 30.60 2.75
N VAL A 11 -6.58 30.08 2.45
CA VAL A 11 -7.68 30.84 1.85
C VAL A 11 -8.84 30.93 2.83
N GLY A 12 -9.19 32.14 3.27
CA GLY A 12 -10.34 32.38 4.12
C GLY A 12 -11.66 32.19 3.37
N PHE A 13 -12.51 31.25 3.78
CA PHE A 13 -13.75 30.91 3.05
C PHE A 13 -14.78 32.06 3.05
N SER A 14 -14.81 32.87 4.11
CA SER A 14 -15.74 34.01 4.27
C SER A 14 -15.20 35.31 3.67
N THR A 15 -13.89 35.54 3.69
CA THR A 15 -13.25 36.78 3.25
C THR A 15 -12.64 36.70 1.86
N ARG A 16 -12.40 35.49 1.33
CA ARG A 16 -11.58 35.20 0.14
C ARG A 16 -10.16 35.79 0.21
N GLU A 17 -9.70 36.12 1.41
CA GLU A 17 -8.33 36.59 1.64
C GLU A 17 -7.38 35.40 1.54
N VAL A 18 -6.29 35.57 0.78
CA VAL A 18 -5.24 34.58 0.58
C VAL A 18 -4.04 35.00 1.42
N ARG A 19 -3.49 34.08 2.22
CA ARG A 19 -2.30 34.30 3.04
C ARG A 19 -1.27 33.22 2.76
N GLU A 20 -0.03 33.63 2.58
CA GLU A 20 1.07 32.69 2.42
C GLU A 20 1.41 32.00 3.73
N LEU A 21 1.53 30.68 3.68
CA LEU A 21 2.01 29.86 4.78
C LEU A 21 3.52 29.78 4.69
N ASN A 22 4.20 30.54 5.54
CA ASN A 22 5.66 30.55 5.63
C ASN A 22 6.15 30.16 7.05
N PRO A 23 7.34 29.56 7.17
CA PRO A 23 8.07 29.42 8.43
C PRO A 23 8.32 30.77 9.10
N PRO A 24 8.53 30.79 10.43
CA PRO A 24 8.97 31.99 11.11
C PRO A 24 10.25 32.53 10.47
N GLU A 25 10.31 33.85 10.25
CA GLU A 25 11.49 34.58 9.78
C GLU A 25 11.96 34.25 8.34
N VAL A 26 11.21 33.45 7.59
CA VAL A 26 11.49 33.11 6.19
C VAL A 26 10.32 33.57 5.32
N SER A 27 10.59 34.26 4.21
CA SER A 27 9.59 34.63 3.20
C SER A 27 9.78 33.80 1.93
N ASP A 28 8.72 33.65 1.13
CA ASP A 28 8.73 32.95 -0.16
C ASP A 28 9.28 31.51 -0.09
N SER A 29 8.93 30.80 0.98
CA SER A 29 9.45 29.45 1.23
C SER A 29 8.68 28.37 0.47
N VAL A 30 9.40 27.34 0.01
CA VAL A 30 8.80 26.12 -0.54
C VAL A 30 8.66 25.11 0.59
N LEU A 31 7.42 24.78 0.95
CA LEU A 31 7.13 23.77 1.95
C LEU A 31 7.17 22.38 1.33
N GLN A 32 7.64 21.40 2.10
CA GLN A 32 7.69 20.00 1.68
C GLN A 32 6.34 19.31 1.82
N PHE A 33 5.52 19.79 2.76
CA PHE A 33 4.20 19.25 3.07
C PHE A 33 3.39 20.28 3.88
N ALA A 34 2.07 20.30 3.73
CA ALA A 34 1.16 20.95 4.67
C ALA A 34 -0.19 20.22 4.72
N SER A 35 -0.79 20.14 5.92
CA SER A 35 -2.14 19.60 6.11
C SER A 35 -2.85 20.25 7.30
N TRP A 36 -4.18 20.17 7.29
CA TRP A 36 -4.99 20.49 8.45
C TRP A 36 -4.83 19.42 9.52
N GLY A 37 -4.97 19.82 10.78
CA GLY A 37 -5.19 18.93 11.90
C GLY A 37 -6.62 18.41 11.94
N VAL A 38 -6.91 17.59 12.94
CA VAL A 38 -8.23 16.97 13.11
C VAL A 38 -9.26 17.88 13.78
N ARG A 39 -8.83 19.02 14.33
CA ARG A 39 -9.65 19.91 15.13
C ARG A 39 -9.50 21.38 14.72
N ASP A 40 -10.63 22.09 14.73
CA ASP A 40 -10.73 23.55 14.54
C ASP A 40 -10.01 24.03 13.26
N GLN A 41 -8.99 24.88 13.42
CA GLN A 41 -8.15 25.40 12.33
C GLN A 41 -6.66 25.10 12.57
N GLN A 42 -6.39 24.02 13.30
CA GLN A 42 -5.04 23.54 13.51
C GLN A 42 -4.41 23.11 12.19
N LEU A 43 -3.12 23.37 12.01
CA LEU A 43 -2.40 22.90 10.82
C LEU A 43 -0.96 22.53 11.16
N VAL A 44 -0.42 21.62 10.36
CA VAL A 44 0.98 21.20 10.41
C VAL A 44 1.60 21.35 9.04
N TYR A 45 2.89 21.70 8.99
CA TYR A 45 3.65 21.73 7.75
C TYR A 45 5.11 21.33 7.98
N ALA A 46 5.76 20.86 6.92
CA ALA A 46 7.15 20.46 6.94
C ALA A 46 8.02 21.44 6.14
N PHE A 47 9.10 21.89 6.77
CA PHE A 47 10.10 22.77 6.16
C PHE A 47 11.50 22.39 6.66
N GLU A 48 12.46 22.28 5.75
CA GLU A 48 13.83 21.79 6.04
C GLU A 48 13.84 20.52 6.90
N ASN A 49 12.98 19.56 6.55
CA ASN A 49 12.77 18.30 7.25
C ASN A 49 12.37 18.44 8.74
N ASN A 50 11.82 19.58 9.13
CA ASN A 50 11.28 19.83 10.46
C ASN A 50 9.77 20.08 10.41
N ILE A 51 9.09 19.61 11.44
CA ILE A 51 7.66 19.79 11.66
C ILE A 51 7.41 21.15 12.33
N TYR A 52 6.49 21.91 11.76
CA TYR A 52 5.95 23.16 12.29
C TYR A 52 4.44 23.02 12.46
N TYR A 53 3.91 23.63 13.51
CA TYR A 53 2.50 23.57 13.88
C TYR A 53 1.94 24.96 14.13
N LYS A 54 0.67 25.17 13.77
CA LYS A 54 -0.11 26.35 14.16
C LYS A 54 -1.42 25.88 14.78
N THR A 55 -1.79 26.49 15.90
CA THR A 55 -3.08 26.25 16.56
C THR A 55 -4.25 26.80 15.75
N ASP A 56 -4.02 27.92 15.04
CA ASP A 56 -4.99 28.59 14.18
C ASP A 56 -4.26 29.23 12.99
N VAL A 57 -4.97 29.50 11.90
CA VAL A 57 -4.41 30.16 10.70
C VAL A 57 -3.66 31.46 11.04
N LYS A 58 -4.14 32.19 12.06
CA LYS A 58 -3.55 33.48 12.48
C LYS A 58 -2.44 33.34 13.52
N SER A 59 -2.28 32.18 14.16
CA SER A 59 -1.29 32.03 15.22
C SER A 59 0.13 32.02 14.64
N SER A 60 1.13 32.34 15.45
CA SER A 60 2.53 32.13 15.05
C SER A 60 2.80 30.64 14.86
N SER A 61 3.69 30.32 13.93
CA SER A 61 4.12 28.93 13.73
C SER A 61 5.09 28.50 14.81
N TRP A 62 4.85 27.33 15.38
CA TRP A 62 5.66 26.71 16.42
C TRP A 62 6.47 25.56 15.81
N ARG A 63 7.80 25.66 15.88
CA ARG A 63 8.71 24.60 15.44
C ARG A 63 8.72 23.46 16.46
N LEU A 64 8.16 22.31 16.09
CA LEU A 64 8.07 21.13 16.98
C LEU A 64 9.37 20.31 16.99
N THR A 65 10.13 20.32 15.88
CA THR A 65 11.37 19.55 15.73
C THR A 65 12.49 20.42 15.20
N SER A 66 13.74 20.11 15.59
CA SER A 66 14.94 20.86 15.17
C SER A 66 16.07 19.97 14.66
N SER A 67 15.88 18.65 14.64
CA SER A 67 16.87 17.67 14.17
C SER A 67 16.88 17.49 12.65
N GLY A 68 15.93 18.07 11.93
CA GLY A 68 15.79 17.90 10.48
C GLY A 68 17.03 18.40 9.74
N GLN A 69 17.49 17.59 8.79
CA GLN A 69 18.59 17.90 7.90
C GLN A 69 18.19 17.44 6.50
N GLU A 70 18.16 18.37 5.54
CA GLU A 70 17.70 18.11 4.18
C GLU A 70 18.44 16.93 3.55
N GLY A 71 17.67 15.97 3.03
CA GLY A 71 18.19 14.75 2.41
C GLY A 71 18.89 13.76 3.35
N VAL A 72 18.81 13.94 4.68
CA VAL A 72 19.49 13.06 5.65
C VAL A 72 18.62 12.69 6.85
N VAL A 73 18.00 13.66 7.51
CA VAL A 73 17.16 13.40 8.69
C VAL A 73 15.79 14.00 8.42
N PHE A 74 14.75 13.18 8.47
CA PHE A 74 13.37 13.53 8.17
C PHE A 74 12.51 13.39 9.42
N ASN A 75 11.66 14.40 9.71
CA ASN A 75 10.72 14.37 10.82
C ASN A 75 9.29 14.50 10.29
N GLY A 76 8.46 13.50 10.51
CA GLY A 76 7.04 13.52 10.13
C GLY A 76 6.75 13.39 8.64
N ILE A 77 7.79 13.31 7.81
CA ILE A 77 7.71 12.98 6.38
C ILE A 77 8.64 11.79 6.10
N ALA A 78 8.29 11.00 5.10
CA ALA A 78 9.05 9.81 4.73
C ALA A 78 10.36 10.14 3.99
N ASP A 79 11.37 9.28 4.14
CA ASP A 79 12.48 9.17 3.20
C ASP A 79 12.05 8.30 2.00
N TRP A 80 12.96 8.05 1.05
CA TRP A 80 12.65 7.24 -0.13
C TRP A 80 12.17 5.83 0.22
N LEU A 81 12.90 5.15 1.11
CA LEU A 81 12.59 3.76 1.43
C LEU A 81 11.23 3.68 2.10
N TYR A 82 10.94 4.61 3.03
CA TYR A 82 9.64 4.63 3.68
C TYR A 82 8.52 5.06 2.74
N GLU A 83 8.73 6.02 1.86
CA GLU A 83 7.70 6.51 0.94
C GLU A 83 7.30 5.42 -0.06
N GLU A 84 8.26 4.77 -0.70
CA GLU A 84 7.98 3.84 -1.80
C GLU A 84 7.68 2.42 -1.33
N GLU A 85 8.39 1.93 -0.30
CA GLU A 85 8.45 0.49 0.00
C GLU A 85 7.88 0.12 1.38
N VAL A 86 7.87 1.03 2.37
CA VAL A 86 7.45 0.71 3.75
C VAL A 86 6.09 1.27 4.11
N LEU A 87 5.80 2.54 3.82
CA LEU A 87 4.55 3.22 4.17
C LEU A 87 3.63 3.47 2.97
N HIS A 88 4.18 3.51 1.75
CA HIS A 88 3.44 3.89 0.53
C HIS A 88 2.79 5.28 0.64
N SER A 89 3.43 6.18 1.38
CA SER A 89 2.94 7.53 1.66
C SER A 89 4.09 8.46 2.06
N GLN A 90 4.04 9.70 1.59
CA GLN A 90 4.96 10.77 2.03
C GLN A 90 4.72 11.16 3.50
N VAL A 91 3.51 10.94 4.02
CA VAL A 91 3.10 11.32 5.38
C VAL A 91 3.60 10.27 6.37
N ALA A 92 4.42 10.71 7.32
CA ALA A 92 4.94 9.87 8.41
C ALA A 92 4.63 10.47 9.79
N HIS A 93 3.45 11.10 9.91
CA HIS A 93 2.90 11.62 11.16
C HIS A 93 1.40 11.35 11.29
N TRP A 94 0.92 11.24 12.52
CA TRP A 94 -0.46 10.87 12.85
C TRP A 94 -0.97 11.69 14.03
N TRP A 95 -2.11 12.37 13.83
CA TRP A 95 -2.80 13.14 14.86
C TRP A 95 -3.51 12.22 15.86
N SER A 96 -3.45 12.55 17.16
CA SER A 96 -4.35 11.94 18.13
C SER A 96 -5.81 12.27 17.80
N PRO A 97 -6.79 11.44 18.22
CA PRO A 97 -8.19 11.64 17.84
C PRO A 97 -8.77 13.00 18.25
N ASP A 98 -8.27 13.59 19.33
CA ASP A 98 -8.66 14.91 19.86
C ASP A 98 -7.83 16.09 19.32
N GLY A 99 -6.75 15.80 18.56
CA GLY A 99 -5.81 16.78 18.03
C GLY A 99 -4.86 17.38 19.08
N SER A 100 -4.77 16.84 20.30
CA SER A 100 -3.87 17.37 21.34
C SER A 100 -2.43 16.88 21.22
N ARG A 101 -2.18 15.82 20.44
CA ARG A 101 -0.86 15.20 20.27
C ARG A 101 -0.59 14.85 18.81
N LEU A 102 0.69 14.82 18.46
CA LEU A 102 1.16 14.40 17.14
C LEU A 102 2.21 13.31 17.31
N ALA A 103 1.93 12.12 16.77
CA ALA A 103 2.93 11.07 16.60
C ALA A 103 3.67 11.30 15.28
N TYR A 104 4.99 11.08 15.24
CA TYR A 104 5.77 11.24 14.01
C TYR A 104 6.98 10.32 13.98
N LEU A 105 7.36 9.88 12.78
CA LEU A 105 8.63 9.19 12.58
C LEU A 105 9.77 10.19 12.47
N ASN A 106 10.89 9.87 13.12
CA ASN A 106 12.19 10.40 12.80
C ASN A 106 12.95 9.32 12.01
N LEU A 107 13.27 9.64 10.75
CA LEU A 107 14.03 8.77 9.84
C LEU A 107 15.41 9.39 9.63
N ASN A 108 16.46 8.58 9.78
CA ASN A 108 17.83 9.06 9.68
C ASN A 108 18.65 8.20 8.72
N ASP A 109 19.01 8.82 7.60
CA ASP A 109 19.77 8.29 6.48
C ASP A 109 21.28 8.55 6.55
N THR A 110 21.80 9.06 7.67
CA THR A 110 23.23 9.42 7.80
C THR A 110 24.18 8.28 7.40
N LEU A 111 23.78 7.03 7.63
CA LEU A 111 24.57 5.83 7.29
C LEU A 111 24.13 5.14 6.00
N VAL A 112 23.09 5.65 5.34
CA VAL A 112 22.57 5.08 4.10
C VAL A 112 23.47 5.51 2.93
N PRO A 113 23.94 4.58 2.09
CA PRO A 113 24.76 4.93 0.94
C PRO A 113 24.01 5.82 -0.05
N ASN A 114 24.72 6.81 -0.60
CA ASN A 114 24.18 7.67 -1.65
C ASN A 114 24.28 7.02 -3.03
N MET A 115 23.22 7.16 -3.82
CA MET A 115 23.19 6.88 -5.25
C MET A 115 23.25 8.19 -6.04
N LEU A 116 24.06 8.21 -7.11
CA LEU A 116 24.16 9.35 -8.02
C LEU A 116 23.13 9.21 -9.14
N LEU A 117 22.19 10.15 -9.21
CA LEU A 117 21.22 10.29 -10.28
C LEU A 117 21.73 11.33 -11.30
N PRO A 118 22.07 10.96 -12.54
CA PRO A 118 22.59 11.90 -13.51
C PRO A 118 21.49 12.85 -14.02
N ARG A 119 21.75 14.16 -13.99
CA ARG A 119 20.86 15.18 -14.56
C ARG A 119 21.56 15.91 -15.70
N PHE A 120 21.01 15.75 -16.91
CA PHE A 120 21.58 16.29 -18.15
C PHE A 120 20.98 17.64 -18.58
N THR A 121 19.93 18.10 -17.90
CA THR A 121 19.19 19.33 -18.23
C THR A 121 19.23 20.33 -17.07
N GLY A 122 19.06 21.62 -17.36
CA GLY A 122 19.00 22.72 -16.37
C GLY A 122 20.28 23.54 -16.21
N ALA A 123 21.44 23.04 -16.65
CA ALA A 123 22.70 23.78 -16.67
C ALA A 123 23.56 23.40 -17.88
N LEU A 124 24.48 24.29 -18.31
CA LEU A 124 25.41 24.05 -19.42
C LEU A 124 26.32 22.83 -19.19
N TYR A 125 26.69 22.60 -17.92
CA TYR A 125 27.48 21.46 -17.49
C TYR A 125 26.62 20.55 -16.60
N PRO A 126 26.29 19.32 -17.05
CA PRO A 126 25.53 18.36 -16.27
C PRO A 126 26.14 18.11 -14.90
N ARG A 127 25.29 18.02 -13.87
CA ARG A 127 25.66 17.60 -12.51
C ARG A 127 24.68 16.54 -12.07
N GLY A 128 25.18 15.49 -11.41
CA GLY A 128 24.30 14.50 -10.79
C GLY A 128 23.76 15.00 -9.45
N GLN A 129 22.63 14.44 -9.04
CA GLN A 129 22.07 14.60 -7.71
C GLN A 129 22.40 13.36 -6.89
N LEU A 130 22.94 13.56 -5.69
CA LEU A 130 23.13 12.48 -4.73
C LEU A 130 21.84 12.28 -3.95
N TYR A 131 21.47 11.03 -3.72
CA TYR A 131 20.24 10.67 -3.05
C TYR A 131 20.45 9.40 -2.22
N PRO A 132 20.12 9.37 -0.91
CA PRO A 132 20.23 8.17 -0.10
C PRO A 132 19.37 7.04 -0.67
N TYR A 133 19.99 5.89 -0.94
CA TYR A 133 19.31 4.76 -1.56
C TYR A 133 19.89 3.43 -1.04
N PRO A 134 19.20 2.74 -0.11
CA PRO A 134 19.69 1.50 0.46
C PRO A 134 19.51 0.34 -0.52
N LYS A 135 20.53 0.06 -1.34
CA LYS A 135 20.56 -1.15 -2.15
C LYS A 135 20.48 -2.41 -1.29
N VAL A 136 19.99 -3.51 -1.86
CA VAL A 136 19.91 -4.82 -1.19
C VAL A 136 21.22 -5.15 -0.46
N GLY A 137 21.09 -5.46 0.84
CA GLY A 137 22.21 -5.80 1.72
C GLY A 137 22.97 -4.61 2.33
N GLN A 138 22.69 -3.37 1.92
CA GLN A 138 23.29 -2.16 2.52
C GLN A 138 22.54 -1.71 3.78
N VAL A 139 23.08 -0.74 4.49
CA VAL A 139 22.45 -0.17 5.70
C VAL A 139 21.16 0.57 5.33
N ASN A 140 20.09 0.34 6.10
CA ASN A 140 18.81 1.03 5.98
C ASN A 140 18.76 2.28 6.86
N PRO A 141 17.82 3.22 6.62
CA PRO A 141 17.51 4.28 7.57
C PRO A 141 17.27 3.73 8.97
N THR A 142 17.78 4.42 9.98
CA THR A 142 17.31 4.17 11.36
C THR A 142 16.01 4.91 11.58
N VAL A 143 15.00 4.24 12.12
CA VAL A 143 13.69 4.80 12.42
C VAL A 143 13.47 4.92 13.93
N LYS A 144 12.82 6.00 14.35
CA LYS A 144 12.28 6.18 15.70
C LYS A 144 10.89 6.79 15.65
N LEU A 145 10.04 6.41 16.61
CA LEU A 145 8.70 6.97 16.74
C LEU A 145 8.64 7.88 17.97
N TYR A 146 8.19 9.10 17.76
CA TYR A 146 8.04 10.12 18.79
C TYR A 146 6.60 10.58 18.87
N VAL A 147 6.17 11.02 20.06
CA VAL A 147 4.90 11.72 20.27
C VAL A 147 5.17 13.05 20.96
N VAL A 148 4.67 14.14 20.38
CA VAL A 148 4.77 15.48 20.95
C VAL A 148 3.40 15.97 21.40
N THR A 149 3.34 16.60 22.57
CA THR A 149 2.12 17.25 23.08
C THR A 149 2.03 18.67 22.54
N LEU A 150 0.85 19.06 22.06
CA LEU A 150 0.59 20.35 21.39
C LEU A 150 0.00 21.41 22.35
N ASP A 151 0.50 21.43 23.58
CA ASP A 151 0.06 22.32 24.68
C ASP A 151 0.93 23.58 24.86
N GLY A 152 1.94 23.76 23.99
CA GLY A 152 2.94 24.82 24.09
C GLY A 152 4.24 24.41 24.81
N GLY A 153 4.28 23.23 25.45
CA GLY A 153 5.43 22.74 26.21
C GLY A 153 6.47 21.96 25.41
N SER A 154 6.16 21.53 24.18
CA SER A 154 7.04 20.71 23.30
C SER A 154 7.53 19.42 23.94
N GLN A 155 6.85 18.90 24.98
CA GLN A 155 7.25 17.64 25.60
C GLN A 155 7.11 16.52 24.57
N THR A 156 8.23 15.87 24.28
CA THR A 156 8.34 14.80 23.30
C THR A 156 8.74 13.50 23.99
N THR A 157 7.99 12.43 23.73
CA THR A 157 8.23 11.09 24.27
C THR A 157 8.60 10.13 23.14
N GLU A 158 9.67 9.34 23.31
CA GLU A 158 10.02 8.26 22.38
C GLU A 158 9.22 7.00 22.72
N LEU A 159 8.52 6.43 21.73
CA LEU A 159 7.86 5.14 21.87
C LEU A 159 8.86 4.04 21.50
N ARG A 160 9.28 3.26 22.49
CA ARG A 160 10.37 2.30 22.30
C ARG A 160 9.87 1.01 21.63
N PRO A 161 10.67 0.43 20.72
CA PRO A 161 10.35 -0.87 20.15
C PRO A 161 10.36 -1.95 21.24
N PRO A 162 9.69 -3.10 21.01
CA PRO A 162 9.84 -4.28 21.86
C PRO A 162 11.31 -4.70 21.99
N ASN A 163 11.71 -5.22 23.16
CA ASN A 163 13.10 -5.60 23.46
C ASN A 163 13.75 -6.54 22.41
N SER A 164 12.95 -7.36 21.71
CA SER A 164 13.42 -8.23 20.63
C SER A 164 13.94 -7.47 19.41
N PHE A 165 13.55 -6.20 19.23
CA PHE A 165 13.94 -5.34 18.11
C PHE A 165 14.91 -4.22 18.50
N GLU A 166 15.15 -3.99 19.80
CA GLU A 166 15.99 -2.87 20.27
C GLU A 166 17.44 -2.91 19.75
N LYS A 167 17.96 -4.10 19.43
CA LYS A 167 19.35 -4.30 18.94
C LYS A 167 19.42 -4.85 17.51
N SER A 168 18.33 -4.78 16.76
CA SER A 168 18.28 -5.29 15.39
C SER A 168 17.69 -4.23 14.46
N ASP A 169 17.92 -4.38 13.16
CA ASP A 169 17.23 -3.57 12.17
C ASP A 169 15.75 -3.96 12.09
N TYR A 170 14.87 -2.97 12.13
CA TYR A 170 13.43 -3.12 12.01
C TYR A 170 12.85 -1.96 11.21
N TYR A 171 11.60 -2.15 10.76
CA TYR A 171 10.75 -1.14 10.16
C TYR A 171 9.55 -0.88 11.07
N ILE A 172 8.99 0.32 10.98
CA ILE A 172 7.69 0.66 11.53
C ILE A 172 6.75 0.77 10.34
N THR A 173 5.86 -0.20 10.19
CA THR A 173 5.02 -0.34 8.97
C THR A 173 3.60 0.19 9.17
N MET A 174 3.17 0.36 10.41
CA MET A 174 1.83 0.88 10.72
C MET A 174 1.86 1.58 12.09
N VAL A 175 1.23 2.75 12.16
CA VAL A 175 0.98 3.50 13.38
C VAL A 175 -0.47 3.97 13.34
N LYS A 176 -1.24 3.65 14.39
CA LYS A 176 -2.65 4.02 14.48
C LYS A 176 -3.00 4.40 15.92
N TRP A 177 -3.62 5.57 16.10
CA TRP A 177 -4.16 5.94 17.41
C TRP A 177 -5.37 5.08 17.77
N VAL A 178 -5.40 4.62 19.02
CA VAL A 178 -6.52 3.85 19.59
C VAL A 178 -7.38 4.74 20.47
N THR A 179 -6.73 5.49 21.36
CA THR A 179 -7.33 6.54 22.19
C THR A 179 -6.39 7.74 22.22
N GLU A 180 -6.72 8.80 22.95
CA GLU A 180 -5.83 9.97 23.15
C GLU A 180 -4.53 9.63 23.89
N GLU A 181 -4.49 8.49 24.60
CA GLU A 181 -3.36 8.05 25.42
C GLU A 181 -2.66 6.79 24.90
N LYS A 182 -3.34 6.02 24.02
CA LYS A 182 -2.83 4.74 23.50
C LYS A 182 -2.69 4.74 21.99
N ILE A 183 -1.57 4.19 21.52
CA ILE A 183 -1.24 4.09 20.09
C ILE A 183 -0.79 2.67 19.73
N GLY A 184 -1.37 2.13 18.68
CA GLY A 184 -0.99 0.86 18.07
C GLY A 184 0.19 1.06 17.13
N VAL A 185 1.23 0.23 17.26
CA VAL A 185 2.44 0.30 16.42
C VAL A 185 2.81 -1.09 15.94
N ARG A 186 3.04 -1.25 14.64
CA ARG A 186 3.52 -2.50 14.04
C ARG A 186 4.98 -2.40 13.67
N TRP A 187 5.75 -3.34 14.21
CA TRP A 187 7.18 -3.47 14.05
C TRP A 187 7.47 -4.70 13.20
N LEU A 188 8.20 -4.52 12.10
CA LEU A 188 8.59 -5.59 11.18
C LEU A 188 10.10 -5.75 11.20
N ASN A 189 10.61 -6.97 11.36
CA ASN A 189 12.06 -7.18 11.30
C ASN A 189 12.60 -6.95 9.87
N ARG A 190 13.91 -6.72 9.75
CA ARG A 190 14.55 -6.50 8.45
C ARG A 190 14.32 -7.62 7.41
N ALA A 191 14.23 -8.87 7.86
CA ALA A 191 13.94 -10.02 7.00
C ALA A 191 12.45 -10.13 6.60
N GLN A 192 11.58 -9.28 7.15
CA GLN A 192 10.14 -9.21 6.91
C GLN A 192 9.39 -10.52 7.18
N ASN A 193 9.85 -11.30 8.14
CA ASN A 193 9.29 -12.61 8.46
C ASN A 193 8.81 -12.74 9.92
N THR A 194 9.02 -11.69 10.72
CA THR A 194 8.53 -11.56 12.10
C THR A 194 7.95 -10.17 12.28
N SER A 195 6.67 -10.09 12.63
CA SER A 195 5.96 -8.84 12.87
C SER A 195 5.35 -8.85 14.27
N ILE A 196 5.44 -7.72 14.95
CA ILE A 196 4.92 -7.51 16.30
C ILE A 196 3.99 -6.30 16.25
N LEU A 197 2.73 -6.50 16.61
CA LEU A 197 1.80 -5.42 16.92
C LEU A 197 1.88 -5.14 18.41
N SER A 198 2.15 -3.89 18.76
CA SER A 198 2.21 -3.41 20.14
C SER A 198 1.19 -2.30 20.37
N LEU A 199 0.72 -2.19 21.61
CA LEU A 199 -0.05 -1.06 22.11
C LEU A 199 0.85 -0.27 23.07
N CYS A 200 1.06 1.00 22.78
CA CYS A 200 1.97 1.87 23.50
C CYS A 200 1.22 2.94 24.28
N GLU A 201 1.64 3.15 25.52
CA GLU A 201 1.15 4.20 26.41
C GLU A 201 2.00 5.46 26.21
N VAL A 202 1.38 6.56 25.76
CA VAL A 202 2.09 7.75 25.26
C VAL A 202 2.84 8.49 26.35
N THR A 203 2.30 8.54 27.57
CA THR A 203 2.90 9.26 28.70
C THR A 203 4.21 8.62 29.18
N MET A 204 4.26 7.28 29.15
CA MET A 204 5.42 6.51 29.62
C MET A 204 6.39 6.13 28.50
N GLY A 205 5.95 6.16 27.23
CA GLY A 205 6.73 5.64 26.10
C GLY A 205 6.88 4.12 26.10
N ALA A 206 6.08 3.42 26.91
CA ALA A 206 6.15 1.98 27.12
C ALA A 206 5.19 1.26 26.17
N CYS A 207 5.70 0.27 25.42
CA CYS A 207 4.94 -0.52 24.47
C CYS A 207 4.76 -1.97 24.96
N ILE A 208 3.52 -2.44 24.98
CA ILE A 208 3.15 -3.81 25.34
C ILE A 208 2.84 -4.59 24.06
N LYS A 209 3.41 -5.78 23.91
CA LYS A 209 3.12 -6.66 22.77
C LYS A 209 1.69 -7.18 22.86
N LYS A 210 0.92 -7.06 21.78
CA LYS A 210 -0.47 -7.55 21.68
C LYS A 210 -0.59 -8.73 20.72
N HIS A 211 0.13 -8.71 19.61
CA HIS A 211 0.10 -9.80 18.65
C HIS A 211 1.46 -9.99 17.99
N VAL A 212 1.84 -11.25 17.76
CA VAL A 212 3.08 -11.63 17.09
C VAL A 212 2.74 -12.61 15.99
N ILE A 213 3.24 -12.35 14.78
CA ILE A 213 3.09 -13.23 13.64
C ILE A 213 4.47 -13.52 13.03
N THR A 214 4.67 -14.76 12.61
CA THR A 214 5.90 -15.22 11.97
C THR A 214 5.59 -16.01 10.70
N SER A 215 6.51 -16.00 9.75
CA SER A 215 6.43 -16.72 8.49
C SER A 215 7.78 -17.37 8.17
N GLU A 216 7.76 -18.53 7.52
CA GLU A 216 8.98 -19.17 6.99
C GLU A 216 9.51 -18.44 5.75
N LYS A 217 8.68 -17.58 5.13
CA LYS A 217 9.00 -16.82 3.92
C LYS A 217 8.99 -15.34 4.26
N TRP A 218 7.98 -14.59 3.83
CA TRP A 218 7.74 -13.22 4.25
C TRP A 218 6.32 -13.06 4.81
N LEU A 219 6.07 -11.92 5.41
CA LEU A 219 4.77 -11.46 5.88
C LEU A 219 4.28 -10.37 4.92
N ASP A 220 3.14 -10.60 4.29
CA ASP A 220 2.48 -9.63 3.42
C ASP A 220 1.51 -8.73 4.22
N ARG A 221 1.12 -7.57 3.65
CA ARG A 221 0.10 -6.66 4.22
C ARG A 221 0.43 -6.12 5.62
N GLN A 222 1.69 -5.79 5.87
CA GLN A 222 2.12 -5.30 7.19
C GLN A 222 1.78 -3.83 7.47
N ASN A 223 1.19 -3.13 6.52
CA ASN A 223 0.65 -1.78 6.69
C ASN A 223 -0.81 -1.77 7.15
N GLU A 224 -1.46 -2.94 7.19
CA GLU A 224 -2.86 -3.03 7.54
C GLU A 224 -3.12 -2.49 8.95
N GLU A 225 -4.00 -1.51 9.00
CA GLU A 225 -4.47 -0.91 10.24
C GLU A 225 -5.50 -1.83 10.90
N PRO A 226 -5.24 -2.32 12.12
CA PRO A 226 -6.26 -3.01 12.89
C PRO A 226 -7.37 -2.04 13.26
N LEU A 227 -8.58 -2.58 13.35
CA LEU A 227 -9.73 -1.84 13.82
C LEU A 227 -9.93 -2.12 15.31
N PHE A 228 -9.94 -1.08 16.14
CA PHE A 228 -10.10 -1.22 17.59
C PHE A 228 -11.53 -0.89 18.02
N SER A 229 -12.00 -1.53 19.09
CA SER A 229 -13.13 -1.03 19.88
C SER A 229 -12.78 0.30 20.53
N LYS A 230 -13.79 1.08 20.92
CA LYS A 230 -13.65 2.41 21.56
C LYS A 230 -12.83 2.37 22.85
N ASP A 231 -12.88 1.25 23.57
CA ASP A 231 -12.08 1.03 24.79
C ASP A 231 -10.65 0.50 24.50
N GLY A 232 -10.37 0.10 23.27
CA GLY A 232 -9.09 -0.46 22.82
C GLY A 232 -8.78 -1.88 23.31
N ASN A 233 -9.74 -2.57 23.94
CA ASN A 233 -9.54 -3.91 24.49
C ASN A 233 -9.76 -5.03 23.45
N THR A 234 -10.61 -4.76 22.45
CA THR A 234 -10.88 -5.67 21.34
C THR A 234 -10.36 -5.05 20.05
N PHE A 235 -9.76 -5.86 19.20
CA PHE A 235 -9.36 -5.41 17.88
C PHE A 235 -9.52 -6.50 16.82
N PHE A 236 -9.68 -6.05 15.58
CA PHE A 236 -9.89 -6.88 14.42
C PHE A 236 -8.72 -6.67 13.45
N LEU A 237 -8.19 -7.77 12.92
CA LEU A 237 -7.22 -7.76 11.84
C LEU A 237 -7.47 -8.93 10.90
N THR A 238 -6.99 -8.82 9.67
CA THR A 238 -6.94 -10.00 8.81
C THR A 238 -5.72 -10.87 9.14
N MET A 239 -5.94 -12.18 9.17
CA MET A 239 -4.91 -13.17 9.41
C MET A 239 -5.00 -14.31 8.41
N PRO A 240 -3.87 -14.92 8.01
CA PRO A 240 -3.88 -16.04 7.08
C PRO A 240 -4.38 -17.32 7.75
N ILE A 241 -5.55 -17.81 7.32
CA ILE A 241 -6.16 -19.05 7.80
C ILE A 241 -6.08 -20.11 6.69
N LYS A 242 -5.58 -21.31 7.01
CA LYS A 242 -5.47 -22.43 6.06
C LYS A 242 -6.84 -22.87 5.55
N HIS A 243 -7.03 -22.87 4.23
CA HIS A 243 -8.27 -23.34 3.61
C HIS A 243 -8.04 -23.92 2.19
N GLY A 244 -8.24 -25.23 2.02
CA GLY A 244 -8.14 -25.89 0.72
C GLY A 244 -6.71 -26.03 0.18
N GLY A 245 -6.59 -26.29 -1.14
CA GLY A 245 -5.30 -26.64 -1.78
C GLY A 245 -4.37 -25.45 -2.09
N ARG A 246 -4.89 -24.22 -2.05
CA ARG A 246 -4.16 -22.97 -2.34
C ARG A 246 -3.54 -22.32 -1.09
N GLY A 247 -3.50 -23.05 0.03
CA GLY A 247 -2.82 -22.63 1.25
C GLY A 247 -3.72 -21.82 2.17
N SER A 248 -3.21 -20.71 2.69
CA SER A 248 -3.91 -19.84 3.63
C SER A 248 -4.47 -18.60 2.95
N PHE A 249 -5.58 -18.09 3.45
CA PHE A 249 -6.28 -16.91 2.96
C PHE A 249 -6.49 -15.92 4.10
N HIS A 250 -6.35 -14.63 3.83
CA HIS A 250 -6.54 -13.59 4.85
C HIS A 250 -8.01 -13.44 5.24
N HIS A 251 -8.30 -13.60 6.52
CA HIS A 251 -9.63 -13.58 7.09
C HIS A 251 -9.67 -12.80 8.40
N ILE A 252 -10.81 -12.16 8.69
CA ILE A 252 -11.00 -11.40 9.93
C ILE A 252 -10.86 -12.30 11.14
N THR A 253 -9.99 -11.87 12.04
CA THR A 253 -9.79 -12.42 13.37
C THR A 253 -10.06 -11.32 14.39
N MET A 254 -10.95 -11.60 15.32
CA MET A 254 -11.20 -10.79 16.51
C MET A 254 -10.26 -11.25 17.61
N ILE A 255 -9.59 -10.31 18.26
CA ILE A 255 -8.71 -10.54 19.39
C ILE A 255 -9.15 -9.63 20.52
N SER A 256 -9.39 -10.19 21.70
CA SER A 256 -9.78 -9.43 22.89
C SER A 256 -8.94 -9.83 24.11
N ASP A 257 -8.53 -8.83 24.89
CA ASP A 257 -7.89 -9.06 26.19
C ASP A 257 -8.96 -9.55 27.19
N GLN A 258 -8.78 -10.72 27.79
CA GLN A 258 -9.65 -11.14 28.89
C GLN A 258 -9.26 -10.44 30.20
N PHE A 259 -10.26 -9.92 30.92
CA PHE A 259 -10.08 -9.22 32.19
C PHE A 259 -9.55 -10.08 33.36
N ASN A 260 -9.34 -11.40 33.18
CA ASN A 260 -9.10 -12.32 34.30
C ASN A 260 -7.98 -13.38 34.09
N GLY A 261 -7.09 -13.20 33.12
CA GLY A 261 -5.93 -14.08 32.94
C GLY A 261 -5.06 -13.69 31.74
N ASP A 262 -3.83 -14.21 31.67
CA ASP A 262 -2.87 -14.05 30.56
C ASP A 262 -3.36 -14.68 29.22
N GLU A 263 -4.61 -15.14 29.14
CA GLU A 263 -5.17 -15.84 28.00
C GLU A 263 -5.91 -14.84 27.08
N VAL A 264 -5.33 -14.60 25.92
CA VAL A 264 -5.91 -13.79 24.85
C VAL A 264 -7.03 -14.58 24.16
N ASP A 265 -8.25 -14.05 24.13
CA ASP A 265 -9.33 -14.69 23.38
C ASP A 265 -9.20 -14.31 21.90
N MET A 266 -9.07 -15.33 21.05
CA MET A 266 -8.87 -15.17 19.61
C MET A 266 -9.95 -15.96 18.87
N ARG A 267 -10.72 -15.25 18.03
CA ARG A 267 -11.83 -15.82 17.28
C ARG A 267 -11.77 -15.43 15.81
N HIS A 268 -11.71 -16.43 14.93
CA HIS A 268 -11.83 -16.21 13.49
C HIS A 268 -13.31 -16.00 13.11
N LEU A 269 -13.62 -14.84 12.54
CA LEU A 269 -14.99 -14.47 12.15
C LEU A 269 -15.32 -14.87 10.72
N THR A 270 -14.31 -15.08 9.88
CA THR A 270 -14.50 -15.50 8.48
C THR A 270 -13.55 -16.62 8.11
N SER A 271 -13.94 -17.39 7.09
CA SER A 271 -13.13 -18.46 6.52
C SER A 271 -13.63 -18.83 5.12
N GLY A 272 -12.72 -19.35 4.28
CA GLY A 272 -13.03 -19.83 2.95
C GLY A 272 -11.82 -19.81 2.02
N SER A 273 -12.03 -20.18 0.76
CA SER A 273 -11.02 -20.05 -0.30
C SER A 273 -11.19 -18.73 -1.05
N TRP A 274 -11.18 -17.62 -0.31
CA TRP A 274 -11.30 -16.23 -0.76
C TRP A 274 -10.65 -15.33 0.30
N GLU A 275 -10.24 -14.10 -0.02
CA GLU A 275 -9.53 -13.22 0.92
C GLU A 275 -10.35 -11.99 1.30
N VAL A 276 -10.22 -11.55 2.55
CA VAL A 276 -10.68 -10.24 3.00
C VAL A 276 -9.64 -9.21 2.58
N SER A 277 -10.01 -8.28 1.71
CA SER A 277 -9.10 -7.24 1.22
C SER A 277 -8.93 -6.09 2.22
N GLN A 278 -10.01 -5.70 2.90
CA GLN A 278 -9.99 -4.59 3.86
C GLN A 278 -11.09 -4.76 4.90
N ILE A 279 -10.80 -4.37 6.14
CA ILE A 279 -11.80 -4.16 7.20
C ILE A 279 -12.18 -2.69 7.17
N LEU A 280 -13.48 -2.40 7.10
CA LEU A 280 -13.99 -1.03 6.97
C LEU A 280 -14.39 -0.45 8.33
N GLU A 281 -15.20 -1.19 9.08
CA GLU A 281 -15.87 -0.67 10.28
C GLU A 281 -16.27 -1.78 11.25
N TYR A 282 -16.47 -1.41 12.51
CA TYR A 282 -16.98 -2.23 13.60
C TYR A 282 -18.02 -1.40 14.32
N ASP A 283 -19.27 -1.81 14.16
CA ASP A 283 -20.42 -1.24 14.83
C ASP A 283 -20.62 -1.98 16.16
N GLU A 284 -20.28 -1.31 17.26
CA GLU A 284 -20.43 -1.80 18.63
C GLU A 284 -21.88 -1.91 19.09
N GLU A 285 -22.82 -1.18 18.48
CA GLU A 285 -24.24 -1.27 18.88
C GLU A 285 -24.87 -2.57 18.38
N THR A 286 -24.42 -3.04 17.21
CA THR A 286 -24.94 -4.28 16.57
C THR A 286 -23.98 -5.45 16.64
N ASP A 287 -22.77 -5.26 17.17
CA ASP A 287 -21.65 -6.21 17.14
C ASP A 287 -21.39 -6.74 15.72
N THR A 288 -21.32 -5.84 14.74
CA THR A 288 -21.07 -6.23 13.34
C THR A 288 -19.83 -5.56 12.77
N VAL A 289 -19.08 -6.32 11.96
CA VAL A 289 -17.90 -5.86 11.25
C VAL A 289 -18.20 -5.81 9.75
N SER A 290 -17.96 -4.66 9.14
CA SER A 290 -18.08 -4.43 7.70
C SER A 290 -16.71 -4.60 7.03
N GLN A 291 -16.67 -5.27 5.88
CA GLN A 291 -15.45 -5.63 5.18
C GLN A 291 -15.63 -5.65 3.66
N VAL A 292 -14.54 -5.52 2.92
CA VAL A 292 -14.49 -5.80 1.47
C VAL A 292 -13.80 -7.14 1.25
N ASN A 293 -14.48 -8.06 0.59
CA ASN A 293 -13.95 -9.38 0.26
C ASN A 293 -13.64 -9.50 -1.21
N MET A 294 -12.57 -10.22 -1.52
CA MET A 294 -12.16 -10.56 -2.85
C MET A 294 -12.48 -12.02 -3.12
N THR A 295 -13.57 -12.24 -3.85
CA THR A 295 -14.15 -13.58 -4.06
C THR A 295 -13.98 -14.04 -5.50
N PRO A 296 -13.41 -15.23 -5.75
CA PRO A 296 -13.29 -15.74 -7.12
C PRO A 296 -14.67 -16.12 -7.68
N ILE A 297 -14.99 -15.64 -8.89
CA ILE A 297 -16.26 -15.91 -9.59
C ILE A 297 -16.39 -17.38 -9.99
N SER A 298 -15.26 -18.04 -10.28
CA SER A 298 -15.23 -19.45 -10.68
C SER A 298 -13.85 -20.07 -10.40
N TYR A 299 -13.81 -21.35 -10.04
CA TYR A 299 -12.57 -22.10 -9.85
C TYR A 299 -11.68 -22.19 -11.11
N ARG A 300 -12.25 -21.89 -12.29
CA ARG A 300 -11.56 -21.97 -13.60
C ARG A 300 -11.14 -20.62 -14.18
N THR A 301 -11.60 -19.51 -13.59
CA THR A 301 -11.37 -18.17 -14.12
C THR A 301 -10.89 -17.26 -13.00
N VAL A 302 -9.78 -16.57 -13.21
CA VAL A 302 -9.16 -15.64 -12.24
C VAL A 302 -9.89 -14.29 -12.27
N PHE A 303 -11.21 -14.31 -12.09
CA PHE A 303 -12.00 -13.10 -11.90
C PHE A 303 -12.36 -13.00 -10.43
N SER A 304 -12.11 -11.85 -9.81
CA SER A 304 -12.42 -11.58 -8.41
C SER A 304 -13.47 -10.49 -8.30
N LEU A 305 -14.56 -10.74 -7.56
CA LEU A 305 -15.53 -9.73 -7.17
C LEU A 305 -15.11 -9.11 -5.85
N LEU A 306 -15.16 -7.78 -5.78
CA LEU A 306 -15.10 -7.06 -4.51
C LEU A 306 -16.51 -6.93 -3.95
N LEU A 307 -16.76 -7.50 -2.78
CA LEU A 307 -18.08 -7.50 -2.16
C LEU A 307 -18.00 -6.88 -0.76
N SER A 308 -18.86 -5.89 -0.51
CA SER A 308 -19.04 -5.37 0.84
C SER A 308 -19.91 -6.34 1.63
N ILE A 309 -19.36 -6.89 2.72
CA ILE A 309 -20.01 -7.90 3.56
C ILE A 309 -20.03 -7.41 5.00
N ARG A 310 -21.16 -7.63 5.68
CA ARG A 310 -21.31 -7.43 7.12
C ARG A 310 -21.33 -8.79 7.81
N VAL A 311 -20.54 -8.95 8.88
CA VAL A 311 -20.42 -10.19 9.66
C VAL A 311 -20.65 -9.89 11.14
N SER A 312 -21.43 -10.72 11.84
CA SER A 312 -21.57 -10.58 13.29
C SER A 312 -20.33 -11.10 14.04
N ALA A 313 -19.81 -10.29 14.96
CA ALA A 313 -18.72 -10.67 15.87
C ALA A 313 -19.17 -11.75 16.88
N VAL A 314 -20.47 -11.79 17.20
CA VAL A 314 -21.06 -12.77 18.13
C VAL A 314 -21.44 -14.06 17.41
N ASN A 315 -22.08 -13.97 16.24
CA ASN A 315 -22.50 -15.12 15.43
C ASN A 315 -21.96 -15.05 13.99
N PRO A 316 -20.74 -15.56 13.73
CA PRO A 316 -20.06 -15.50 12.44
C PRO A 316 -20.80 -16.15 11.26
N PHE A 317 -21.81 -16.99 11.54
CA PHE A 317 -22.64 -17.61 10.51
C PHE A 317 -23.62 -16.62 9.88
N GLN A 318 -23.95 -15.53 10.57
CA GLN A 318 -24.80 -14.46 10.05
C GLN A 318 -23.94 -13.49 9.22
N ARG A 319 -24.02 -13.65 7.90
CA ARG A 319 -23.30 -12.82 6.93
C ARG A 319 -24.30 -12.22 5.96
N GLU A 320 -24.19 -10.92 5.76
CA GLU A 320 -25.02 -10.18 4.81
C GLU A 320 -24.11 -9.53 3.76
N CYS A 321 -24.40 -9.76 2.48
CA CYS A 321 -23.69 -9.09 1.40
C CYS A 321 -24.46 -7.84 0.99
N LEU A 322 -23.88 -6.67 1.26
CA LEU A 322 -24.52 -5.38 1.02
C LEU A 322 -24.55 -5.02 -0.47
N THR A 323 -23.52 -5.42 -1.24
CA THR A 323 -23.40 -5.06 -2.68
C THR A 323 -23.93 -6.12 -3.64
N CYS A 324 -24.12 -7.36 -3.21
CA CYS A 324 -24.49 -8.48 -4.11
C CYS A 324 -25.82 -8.27 -4.86
N SER A 325 -26.71 -7.42 -4.34
CA SER A 325 -28.02 -7.14 -4.93
C SER A 325 -28.09 -5.78 -5.64
N LEU A 326 -27.08 -4.91 -5.50
CA LEU A 326 -27.20 -3.49 -5.85
C LEU A 326 -27.17 -3.22 -7.36
N PHE A 327 -26.39 -3.94 -8.17
CA PHE A 327 -26.40 -3.78 -9.64
C PHE A 327 -26.07 -5.08 -10.38
N LYS A 328 -27.08 -5.91 -10.65
CA LYS A 328 -26.90 -7.29 -11.14
C LYS A 328 -26.31 -7.48 -12.54
N THR A 329 -26.00 -6.42 -13.32
CA THR A 329 -25.60 -6.60 -14.74
C THR A 329 -24.49 -5.69 -15.28
N GLN A 330 -24.02 -4.67 -14.54
CA GLN A 330 -23.07 -3.69 -15.11
C GLN A 330 -21.82 -3.40 -14.26
N CYS A 331 -21.83 -3.72 -12.96
CA CYS A 331 -20.69 -3.46 -12.07
C CYS A 331 -20.41 -4.65 -11.15
N SER A 332 -19.16 -5.07 -11.08
CA SER A 332 -18.67 -6.20 -10.28
C SER A 332 -17.46 -5.87 -9.41
N TYR A 333 -16.94 -4.64 -9.52
CA TYR A 333 -15.88 -4.06 -8.71
C TYR A 333 -16.46 -2.95 -7.84
N TYR A 334 -16.16 -2.95 -6.54
CA TYR A 334 -16.71 -2.05 -5.52
C TYR A 334 -15.62 -1.71 -4.50
N ASP A 335 -15.56 -0.46 -4.03
CA ASP A 335 -14.73 -0.04 -2.89
C ASP A 335 -15.52 0.97 -2.05
N ALA A 336 -15.49 0.88 -0.73
CA ALA A 336 -16.44 1.59 0.13
C ALA A 336 -15.75 2.48 1.17
N VAL A 337 -16.14 3.75 1.21
CA VAL A 337 -15.74 4.72 2.25
C VAL A 337 -16.96 5.10 3.09
N PHE A 338 -16.84 4.96 4.41
CA PHE A 338 -17.87 5.38 5.36
C PHE A 338 -17.65 6.82 5.83
N ASN A 339 -18.75 7.55 6.05
CA ASN A 339 -18.76 8.81 6.80
C ASN A 339 -18.31 8.54 8.27
N PRO A 340 -17.58 9.47 8.95
CA PRO A 340 -17.30 9.42 10.39
C PRO A 340 -18.47 9.04 11.33
N ASP A 341 -19.71 9.40 10.96
CA ASP A 341 -20.96 9.08 11.68
C ASP A 341 -21.68 7.83 11.12
N TYR A 342 -21.06 7.12 10.17
CA TYR A 342 -21.49 5.84 9.61
C TYR A 342 -22.85 5.85 8.87
N GLN A 343 -23.36 7.03 8.53
CA GLN A 343 -24.69 7.20 7.91
C GLN A 343 -24.73 6.96 6.39
N TYR A 344 -23.59 7.07 5.70
CA TYR A 344 -23.52 6.98 4.25
C TYR A 344 -22.26 6.23 3.80
N VAL A 345 -22.38 5.49 2.71
CA VAL A 345 -21.30 4.79 2.01
C VAL A 345 -21.08 5.46 0.65
N LEU A 346 -19.85 5.89 0.38
CA LEU A 346 -19.40 6.35 -0.94
C LEU A 346 -18.61 5.23 -1.59
N ASP A 347 -18.95 4.88 -2.83
CA ASP A 347 -18.34 3.78 -3.58
C ASP A 347 -17.32 4.32 -4.60
N SER A 348 -16.02 4.06 -4.41
CA SER A 348 -14.96 4.49 -5.36
C SER A 348 -13.64 3.75 -5.16
N ALA A 349 -13.10 3.12 -6.23
CA ALA A 349 -11.95 2.20 -6.26
C ALA A 349 -10.56 2.78 -5.87
N PRO A 350 -9.77 2.06 -5.04
CA PRO A 350 -8.48 1.51 -5.50
C PRO A 350 -8.08 0.14 -4.89
N GLY A 351 -7.28 -0.65 -5.63
CA GLY A 351 -6.62 -1.86 -5.11
C GLY A 351 -5.99 -2.73 -6.21
N GLY A 352 -4.68 -3.01 -6.12
CA GLY A 352 -3.89 -3.58 -7.21
C GLY A 352 -4.05 -5.10 -7.41
N GLN A 353 -4.59 -5.48 -8.58
CA GLN A 353 -4.53 -6.79 -9.23
C GLN A 353 -4.51 -6.50 -10.75
N ALA A 354 -3.71 -7.21 -11.56
CA ALA A 354 -3.65 -6.90 -13.00
C ALA A 354 -4.92 -7.32 -13.75
N VAL A 355 -5.61 -8.37 -13.28
CA VAL A 355 -6.90 -8.85 -13.79
C VAL A 355 -8.00 -8.55 -12.78
N SER A 356 -8.82 -7.54 -13.04
CA SER A 356 -10.00 -7.19 -12.22
C SER A 356 -11.13 -6.70 -13.11
N ASP A 357 -12.35 -6.57 -12.56
CA ASP A 357 -13.50 -5.98 -13.27
C ASP A 357 -13.49 -4.43 -13.25
N GLN A 358 -12.33 -3.82 -12.97
CA GLN A 358 -12.18 -2.37 -12.99
C GLN A 358 -12.26 -1.84 -14.43
N PHE A 359 -13.13 -0.86 -14.66
CA PHE A 359 -13.20 -0.17 -15.95
C PHE A 359 -12.04 0.81 -16.10
N VAL A 360 -11.19 0.60 -17.11
CA VAL A 360 -10.04 1.46 -17.44
C VAL A 360 -9.97 1.66 -18.95
N LEU A 361 -9.73 2.90 -19.38
CA LEU A 361 -9.37 3.24 -20.76
C LEU A 361 -7.91 3.68 -20.80
N ASP A 362 -7.06 2.88 -21.40
CA ASP A 362 -5.60 3.08 -21.48
C ASP A 362 -5.04 2.75 -22.88
N TRP A 363 -3.72 2.63 -23.00
CA TRP A 363 -3.07 2.30 -24.27
C TRP A 363 -3.55 0.95 -24.85
N ASP A 364 -3.89 -0.02 -24.01
CA ASP A 364 -4.41 -1.33 -24.46
C ASP A 364 -5.76 -1.14 -25.17
N SER A 365 -6.58 -0.20 -24.70
CA SER A 365 -7.86 0.15 -25.35
C SER A 365 -7.67 0.73 -26.75
N VAL A 366 -6.61 1.52 -26.96
CA VAL A 366 -6.25 2.06 -28.29
C VAL A 366 -5.80 0.94 -29.21
N LEU A 367 -4.92 0.05 -28.75
CA LEU A 367 -4.44 -1.10 -29.52
C LEU A 367 -5.59 -2.02 -29.97
N VAL A 368 -6.54 -2.29 -29.06
CA VAL A 368 -7.72 -3.13 -29.37
C VAL A 368 -8.65 -2.44 -30.37
N SER A 369 -8.92 -1.15 -30.18
CA SER A 369 -9.93 -0.42 -30.97
C SER A 369 -9.42 0.03 -32.35
N SER A 370 -8.15 0.41 -32.46
CA SER A 370 -7.58 1.04 -33.65
C SER A 370 -6.70 0.09 -34.46
N ASP A 371 -5.99 -0.82 -33.78
CA ASP A 371 -4.93 -1.63 -34.40
C ASP A 371 -5.28 -3.13 -34.49
N ASN A 372 -6.51 -3.53 -34.15
CA ASN A 372 -6.99 -4.93 -34.15
C ASN A 372 -6.07 -5.89 -33.37
N VAL A 373 -5.48 -5.42 -32.27
CA VAL A 373 -4.62 -6.22 -31.39
C VAL A 373 -5.46 -6.87 -30.29
N ILE A 374 -5.21 -8.15 -30.01
CA ILE A 374 -5.76 -8.80 -28.82
C ILE A 374 -4.76 -8.61 -27.67
N VAL A 375 -5.20 -7.95 -26.60
CA VAL A 375 -4.42 -7.81 -25.37
C VAL A 375 -4.94 -8.80 -24.32
N ALA A 376 -4.02 -9.50 -23.67
CA ALA A 376 -4.32 -10.42 -22.57
C ALA A 376 -3.45 -10.07 -21.35
N ARG A 377 -4.08 -10.02 -20.17
CA ARG A 377 -3.42 -9.88 -18.86
C ARG A 377 -3.62 -11.17 -18.06
N LEU A 378 -2.61 -11.57 -17.31
CA LEU A 378 -2.51 -12.88 -16.67
C LEU A 378 -1.90 -12.76 -15.28
N ASP A 379 -2.67 -13.18 -14.28
CA ASP A 379 -2.19 -13.34 -12.91
C ASP A 379 -1.68 -14.78 -12.71
N GLY A 380 -0.37 -14.91 -12.48
CA GLY A 380 0.31 -16.18 -12.22
C GLY A 380 0.80 -16.32 -10.77
N SER A 381 1.76 -17.21 -10.56
CA SER A 381 2.53 -17.35 -9.32
C SER A 381 3.06 -15.99 -8.87
N GLY A 382 2.97 -15.70 -7.57
CA GLY A 382 3.35 -14.41 -7.00
C GLY A 382 2.24 -13.36 -6.96
N SER A 383 1.10 -13.59 -7.64
CA SER A 383 -0.03 -12.67 -7.59
C SER A 383 -0.73 -12.70 -6.22
N GLY A 384 -1.21 -11.54 -5.76
CA GLY A 384 -1.99 -11.41 -4.53
C GLY A 384 -3.40 -12.00 -4.62
N PHE A 385 -4.10 -12.09 -3.48
CA PHE A 385 -5.52 -12.47 -3.37
C PHE A 385 -5.91 -13.87 -3.86
N LEU A 386 -4.93 -14.74 -4.18
CA LEU A 386 -5.14 -16.12 -4.62
C LEU A 386 -4.72 -17.16 -3.57
N GLY A 387 -4.47 -16.72 -2.34
CA GLY A 387 -3.94 -17.53 -1.25
C GLY A 387 -2.41 -17.48 -1.16
N GLN A 388 -1.91 -17.60 0.07
CA GLN A 388 -0.48 -17.50 0.37
C GLN A 388 0.39 -18.53 -0.34
N ARG A 389 -0.16 -19.68 -0.78
CA ARG A 389 0.66 -20.64 -1.55
C ARG A 389 1.08 -20.05 -2.89
N VAL A 390 0.14 -19.46 -3.63
CA VAL A 390 0.37 -18.86 -4.95
C VAL A 390 1.27 -17.63 -4.80
N LEU A 391 0.97 -16.76 -3.84
CA LEU A 391 1.79 -15.58 -3.52
C LEU A 391 3.25 -15.98 -3.26
N HIS A 392 3.46 -17.04 -2.48
CA HIS A 392 4.77 -17.45 -2.03
C HIS A 392 5.54 -18.39 -2.99
N GLU A 393 5.02 -18.70 -4.19
CA GLU A 393 5.71 -19.58 -5.15
C GLU A 393 6.96 -18.92 -5.75
N VAL A 394 7.00 -17.59 -5.79
CA VAL A 394 8.15 -16.78 -6.27
C VAL A 394 9.28 -16.64 -5.25
N HIS A 395 9.11 -17.16 -4.03
CA HIS A 395 10.11 -17.02 -2.97
C HIS A 395 11.47 -17.56 -3.40
N GLN A 396 12.50 -16.69 -3.40
CA GLN A 396 13.86 -16.99 -3.86
C GLN A 396 13.94 -17.44 -5.34
N ARG A 397 12.90 -17.15 -6.13
CA ARG A 397 12.74 -17.61 -7.52
C ARG A 397 12.14 -16.52 -8.43
N LEU A 398 12.25 -15.25 -8.03
CA LEU A 398 11.73 -14.11 -8.81
C LEU A 398 12.21 -14.14 -10.26
N GLY A 399 11.29 -13.94 -11.19
CA GLY A 399 11.55 -13.94 -12.64
C GLY A 399 11.73 -15.32 -13.26
N THR A 400 11.26 -16.39 -12.59
CA THR A 400 11.35 -17.77 -13.14
C THR A 400 9.98 -18.41 -13.29
N VAL A 401 9.27 -18.65 -12.20
CA VAL A 401 7.94 -19.28 -12.20
C VAL A 401 6.90 -18.38 -12.85
N GLU A 402 7.02 -17.07 -12.69
CA GLU A 402 6.18 -16.07 -13.32
C GLU A 402 6.31 -16.14 -14.85
N VAL A 403 7.55 -16.26 -15.35
CA VAL A 403 7.82 -16.39 -16.79
C VAL A 403 7.25 -17.71 -17.34
N GLN A 404 7.35 -18.80 -16.57
CA GLN A 404 6.77 -20.09 -16.94
C GLN A 404 5.25 -20.03 -17.03
N ASP A 405 4.58 -19.37 -16.08
CA ASP A 405 3.13 -19.21 -16.09
C ASP A 405 2.64 -18.40 -17.30
N GLN A 406 3.36 -17.32 -17.64
CA GLN A 406 3.06 -16.53 -18.83
C GLN A 406 3.23 -17.36 -20.12
N ILE A 407 4.33 -18.12 -20.26
CA ILE A 407 4.56 -19.00 -21.42
C ILE A 407 3.47 -20.07 -21.51
N ALA A 408 3.14 -20.74 -20.40
CA ALA A 408 2.11 -21.77 -20.37
C ALA A 408 0.73 -21.22 -20.77
N ALA A 409 0.41 -19.99 -20.35
CA ALA A 409 -0.81 -19.31 -20.76
C ALA A 409 -0.82 -18.99 -22.26
N VAL A 410 0.31 -18.56 -22.82
CA VAL A 410 0.48 -18.36 -24.27
C VAL A 410 0.24 -19.67 -25.01
N GLU A 411 0.93 -20.75 -24.63
CA GLU A 411 0.81 -22.05 -25.28
C GLU A 411 -0.63 -22.60 -25.22
N TYR A 412 -1.31 -22.41 -24.09
CA TYR A 412 -2.71 -22.80 -23.93
C TYR A 412 -3.66 -21.99 -24.82
N HIS A 413 -3.42 -20.69 -24.96
CA HIS A 413 -4.23 -19.82 -25.81
C HIS A 413 -3.91 -19.96 -27.29
N ASP A 414 -2.66 -20.10 -27.70
CA ASP A 414 -2.30 -20.40 -29.08
C ASP A 414 -3.01 -21.68 -29.54
N LEU A 415 -2.98 -22.76 -28.74
CA LEU A 415 -3.64 -24.02 -29.11
C LEU A 415 -5.17 -23.90 -29.23
N ASN A 416 -5.82 -23.08 -28.40
CA ASN A 416 -7.28 -22.95 -28.39
C ASN A 416 -7.80 -21.86 -29.34
N MET A 417 -7.08 -20.76 -29.47
CA MET A 417 -7.41 -19.64 -30.34
C MET A 417 -7.09 -19.98 -31.79
N ILE A 418 -5.99 -20.69 -32.08
CA ILE A 418 -5.75 -21.27 -33.42
C ILE A 418 -6.85 -22.27 -33.77
N ARG A 419 -7.30 -23.14 -32.84
CA ARG A 419 -8.42 -24.07 -33.10
C ARG A 419 -9.77 -23.37 -33.35
N LYS A 420 -10.09 -22.32 -32.60
CA LYS A 420 -11.34 -21.55 -32.77
C LYS A 420 -11.29 -20.65 -34.01
N TYR A 421 -10.15 -20.03 -34.31
CA TYR A 421 -9.99 -19.22 -35.52
C TYR A 421 -9.91 -20.08 -36.77
N THR A 422 -9.22 -21.24 -36.77
CA THR A 422 -9.23 -22.16 -37.91
C THR A 422 -10.61 -22.73 -38.19
N SER A 423 -11.43 -23.05 -37.16
CA SER A 423 -12.81 -23.51 -37.40
C SER A 423 -13.73 -22.41 -37.93
N THR A 424 -13.52 -21.15 -37.52
CA THR A 424 -14.34 -20.00 -37.93
C THR A 424 -13.88 -19.41 -39.27
N MET A 425 -12.60 -19.60 -39.64
CA MET A 425 -12.03 -19.19 -40.93
C MET A 425 -12.38 -20.15 -42.07
N THR A 426 -12.51 -21.47 -41.85
CA THR A 426 -12.90 -22.40 -42.93
C THR A 426 -14.28 -22.12 -43.52
N ASP A 427 -15.20 -21.49 -42.78
CA ASP A 427 -16.52 -21.12 -43.30
C ASP A 427 -16.60 -19.69 -43.87
N LYS A 428 -15.64 -18.80 -43.55
CA LYS A 428 -15.64 -17.38 -43.96
C LYS A 428 -14.53 -16.97 -44.95
N MET A 429 -13.42 -17.72 -45.05
CA MET A 429 -12.24 -17.35 -45.87
C MET A 429 -12.32 -17.72 -47.35
N MET A 430 -13.39 -18.34 -47.84
CA MET A 430 -13.54 -18.64 -49.28
C MET A 430 -14.12 -17.47 -50.10
N LYS A 431 -14.28 -16.25 -49.54
CA LYS A 431 -14.97 -15.16 -50.27
C LYS A 431 -14.36 -13.77 -50.34
N GLU A 432 -13.47 -13.31 -49.46
CA GLU A 432 -13.02 -11.89 -49.54
C GLU A 432 -11.51 -11.72 -49.25
N ASN A 433 -10.79 -11.33 -50.31
CA ASN A 433 -9.49 -10.65 -50.46
C ASN A 433 -8.28 -10.98 -49.54
N PRO A 434 -7.08 -11.36 -50.08
CA PRO A 434 -6.01 -11.96 -49.29
C PRO A 434 -4.92 -11.03 -48.72
N GLU A 435 -4.96 -9.71 -48.88
CA GLU A 435 -3.70 -8.92 -48.84
C GLU A 435 -3.41 -8.02 -47.63
N ASN A 436 -4.13 -8.04 -46.49
CA ASN A 436 -3.81 -7.05 -45.43
C ASN A 436 -4.13 -7.44 -43.97
N HIS A 437 -3.72 -8.61 -43.50
CA HIS A 437 -3.91 -8.99 -42.10
C HIS A 437 -2.61 -9.47 -41.44
N ILE A 438 -1.90 -8.55 -40.79
CA ILE A 438 -0.88 -8.87 -39.78
C ILE A 438 -1.64 -9.04 -38.46
N VAL A 439 -1.81 -10.27 -38.00
CA VAL A 439 -2.27 -10.56 -36.64
C VAL A 439 -1.07 -10.39 -35.71
N GLY A 440 -0.94 -9.21 -35.11
CA GLY A 440 0.06 -8.93 -34.09
C GLY A 440 -0.48 -9.30 -32.71
N PHE A 441 0.09 -10.34 -32.10
CA PHE A 441 -0.08 -10.59 -30.66
C PHE A 441 0.91 -9.70 -29.90
N LEU A 442 0.41 -8.65 -29.24
CA LEU A 442 1.16 -7.96 -28.19
C LEU A 442 0.70 -8.53 -26.85
N MET A 443 1.35 -9.62 -26.47
CA MET A 443 1.37 -10.07 -25.08
C MET A 443 2.43 -9.27 -24.34
N ASN A 444 2.29 -9.09 -23.04
CA ASN A 444 3.38 -8.65 -22.16
C ASN A 444 4.53 -9.69 -22.07
N LEU A 445 4.80 -10.43 -23.15
CA LEU A 445 6.14 -10.91 -23.48
C LEU A 445 6.82 -9.78 -24.26
N PHE A 446 7.61 -8.96 -23.57
CA PHE A 446 8.43 -7.92 -24.19
C PHE A 446 9.33 -8.51 -25.30
N ILE A 447 8.89 -8.50 -26.56
CA ILE A 447 9.74 -8.65 -27.75
C ILE A 447 10.24 -7.27 -28.26
N SER A 448 9.83 -6.18 -27.58
CA SER A 448 10.51 -4.88 -27.65
C SER A 448 10.92 -4.43 -26.26
N GLY A 449 12.16 -4.73 -25.84
CA GLY A 449 12.89 -4.19 -24.68
C GLY A 449 12.09 -3.52 -23.55
N SER A 450 12.13 -4.12 -22.36
CA SER A 450 11.65 -3.57 -21.09
C SER A 450 11.88 -2.05 -20.95
N HIS A 451 10.82 -1.30 -20.62
CA HIS A 451 10.97 0.07 -20.14
C HIS A 451 11.52 0.04 -18.70
N ARG A 452 12.84 0.26 -18.56
CA ARG A 452 13.57 0.30 -17.27
C ARG A 452 13.54 -1.04 -16.49
N PRO A 453 14.17 -2.11 -16.99
CA PRO A 453 14.24 -3.38 -16.29
C PRO A 453 15.07 -3.27 -15.02
N VAL A 454 14.68 -4.02 -13.99
CA VAL A 454 15.59 -4.34 -12.89
C VAL A 454 16.60 -5.37 -13.40
N THR A 455 17.84 -4.95 -13.62
CA THR A 455 18.95 -5.83 -14.03
C THR A 455 20.06 -5.82 -13.00
N SER A 456 20.61 -6.99 -12.66
CA SER A 456 21.81 -7.09 -11.82
C SER A 456 22.99 -7.62 -12.62
N SER A 457 24.15 -6.95 -12.52
CA SER A 457 25.40 -7.41 -13.14
C SER A 457 26.12 -8.37 -12.18
N LEU A 458 25.55 -9.54 -11.91
CA LEU A 458 26.31 -10.60 -11.25
C LEU A 458 27.23 -11.24 -12.30
N ARG A 459 28.53 -10.93 -12.22
CA ARG A 459 29.56 -11.68 -12.95
C ARG A 459 29.59 -13.12 -12.44
N GLY A 460 28.90 -14.01 -13.13
CA GLY A 460 28.99 -15.45 -12.89
C GLY A 460 27.79 -16.20 -13.46
N SER A 461 28.06 -17.15 -14.35
CA SER A 461 27.13 -18.11 -14.97
C SER A 461 26.16 -17.57 -16.03
N SER A 462 26.67 -17.63 -17.27
CA SER A 462 25.93 -17.83 -18.52
C SER A 462 24.65 -18.67 -18.40
N VAL A 463 23.49 -18.13 -18.83
CA VAL A 463 22.68 -18.64 -19.97
C VAL A 463 21.79 -17.49 -20.46
N LEU A 464 22.30 -16.69 -21.41
CA LEU A 464 21.47 -16.03 -22.40
C LEU A 464 21.97 -16.57 -23.73
N HIS A 465 21.28 -17.58 -24.27
CA HIS A 465 21.55 -18.02 -25.64
C HIS A 465 21.10 -16.90 -26.57
N SER A 466 22.06 -16.08 -26.98
CA SER A 466 21.96 -15.25 -28.17
C SER A 466 21.83 -16.17 -29.39
N LEU A 467 20.62 -16.29 -29.95
CA LEU A 467 20.44 -16.76 -31.32
C LEU A 467 20.57 -15.57 -32.29
N PRO A 468 21.13 -15.77 -33.49
CA PRO A 468 21.63 -14.69 -34.33
C PRO A 468 20.48 -13.85 -34.91
N VAL A 469 20.68 -12.54 -34.90
CA VAL A 469 19.89 -11.57 -35.66
C VAL A 469 20.14 -11.82 -37.15
N LEU A 470 19.15 -12.36 -37.85
CA LEU A 470 19.09 -12.29 -39.31
C LEU A 470 18.49 -10.93 -39.67
N MET A 471 19.38 -9.97 -39.98
CA MET A 471 19.01 -8.76 -40.70
C MET A 471 18.55 -9.14 -42.11
N ALA A 472 17.36 -8.71 -42.50
CA ALA A 472 17.03 -8.52 -43.91
C ALA A 472 17.04 -7.01 -44.19
N PRO A 473 17.63 -6.55 -45.31
CA PRO A 473 17.86 -5.14 -45.59
C PRO A 473 16.58 -4.42 -46.03
N VAL A 474 16.66 -3.09 -45.94
CA VAL A 474 15.73 -2.02 -46.35
C VAL A 474 14.85 -2.36 -47.55
#